data_AF-A0A947QDB3-F1
#
_entry.id   AF-A0A947QDB3-F1
#
_cell.length_a   1.000
_cell.length_b   1.000
_cell.length_c   1.000
_cell.angle_alpha   90.00
_cell.angle_beta   90.00
_cell.angle_gamma   90.00
#
_symmetry.space_group_name_H-M   'P 1'
#
loop_
_entity.id
_entity.type
_entity.pdbx_description
1 polymer ?
#
loop_
_entity_poly.entity_id
_entity_poly.type
_entity_poly.pdbx_seq_one_letter_code
_entity_poly.pdbx_strand_id
1 'polypeptide(L)'
;ELCEDVGMSVNCQTFNQVSSQTGWSGQNGDGGTTYTSGTQGTYTVQTALTKGLTYYWRGSAIDPAGSNTFGSTSSVINFIVSQNPTAPTSLLTEGLTNPTNITDTTPEFSALCNDPDTGQVLNKYQIQVDDDSDFSSTLWDSGSSGTSMTDCIAGNRSQDITYGESALVLDGTTYYWRIKFWDDTGLEGVWDTESATFAMASHLTPSNCTIQENPEDLSLILSWVDNSTIETQYRIERNVSAAGFLFLINKAADSQSHEDTDVSQGNTYQYRVRAENATNTDWCTTSTLTLSAGTFELKGLNFKGINIQ
;
A
#
# COMPACT_ATOMS: atom_id res chain seq x y z
N GLU A 1 -22.63 18.43 39.54
CA GLU A 1 -22.87 19.27 38.35
C GLU A 1 -21.73 19.07 37.38
N LEU A 2 -22.00 19.07 36.08
CA LEU A 2 -21.02 18.92 35.00
C LEU A 2 -21.33 19.98 33.93
N CYS A 3 -20.38 20.84 33.59
CA CYS A 3 -20.57 21.99 32.69
C CYS A 3 -19.39 22.11 31.71
N GLU A 4 -19.54 22.97 30.70
CA GLU A 4 -18.50 23.21 29.67
C GLU A 4 -17.61 24.41 30.00
N ASP A 5 -17.82 25.06 31.15
CA ASP A 5 -17.02 26.18 31.62
C ASP A 5 -16.66 26.06 33.12
N VAL A 6 -15.52 26.65 33.49
CA VAL A 6 -15.03 26.65 34.88
C VAL A 6 -15.97 27.38 35.85
N GLY A 7 -16.80 28.30 35.35
CA GLY A 7 -17.79 29.04 36.12
C GLY A 7 -19.03 28.20 36.50
N MET A 8 -19.15 26.98 35.95
CA MET A 8 -20.31 26.11 36.12
C MET A 8 -21.62 26.79 35.68
N SER A 9 -21.63 27.39 34.49
CA SER A 9 -22.72 28.23 33.99
C SER A 9 -23.22 27.91 32.57
N VAL A 10 -22.42 27.20 31.77
CA VAL A 10 -22.66 26.90 30.36
C VAL A 10 -22.91 25.40 30.18
N ASN A 11 -24.00 25.08 29.48
CA ASN A 11 -24.37 23.70 29.08
C ASN A 11 -24.31 22.68 30.23
N CYS A 12 -24.75 23.13 31.41
CA CYS A 12 -24.65 22.35 32.64
C CYS A 12 -25.67 21.22 32.72
N GLN A 13 -25.18 20.05 33.11
CA GLN A 13 -25.97 18.90 33.53
C GLN A 13 -25.90 18.75 35.06
N THR A 14 -27.04 18.44 35.67
CA THR A 14 -27.12 18.18 37.10
C THR A 14 -27.59 16.74 37.33
N PHE A 15 -26.90 16.05 38.24
CA PHE A 15 -27.15 14.66 38.57
C PHE A 15 -27.54 14.61 40.04
N ASN A 16 -28.84 14.54 40.31
CA ASN A 16 -29.38 14.54 41.67
C ASN A 16 -29.87 13.15 42.03
N GLN A 17 -29.13 12.47 42.91
CA GLN A 17 -29.47 11.14 43.41
C GLN A 17 -30.87 11.08 44.08
N VAL A 18 -31.31 12.17 44.71
CA VAL A 18 -32.64 12.26 45.37
C VAL A 18 -33.77 12.26 44.34
N SER A 19 -33.49 12.72 43.12
CA SER A 19 -34.46 12.73 42.02
C SER A 19 -34.46 11.44 41.21
N SER A 20 -33.30 10.81 41.04
CA SER A 20 -33.17 9.53 40.33
C SER A 20 -31.89 8.79 40.75
N GLN A 21 -32.01 7.48 40.96
CA GLN A 21 -30.87 6.59 41.19
C GLN A 21 -30.19 6.14 39.90
N THR A 22 -30.74 6.46 38.72
CA THR A 22 -30.17 6.04 37.43
C THR A 22 -28.77 6.63 37.25
N GLY A 23 -27.82 5.80 36.82
CA GLY A 23 -26.41 6.18 36.63
C GLY A 23 -25.57 6.18 37.91
N TRP A 24 -26.18 6.15 39.10
CA TRP A 24 -25.46 6.02 40.37
C TRP A 24 -25.13 4.57 40.69
N SER A 25 -23.91 4.31 41.14
CA SER A 25 -23.45 2.98 41.55
C SER A 25 -22.60 3.04 42.82
N GLY A 26 -22.48 1.91 43.53
CA GLY A 26 -21.69 1.78 44.76
C GLY A 26 -22.40 2.21 46.05
N GLN A 27 -23.71 2.48 46.00
CA GLN A 27 -24.53 2.78 47.18
C GLN A 27 -24.48 1.62 48.17
N ASN A 28 -24.20 1.92 49.44
CA ASN A 28 -24.04 0.94 50.51
C ASN A 28 -24.75 1.33 51.81
N GLY A 29 -25.59 2.38 51.77
CA GLY A 29 -26.42 2.85 52.87
C GLY A 29 -27.92 2.82 52.52
N ASP A 30 -28.76 2.86 53.56
CA ASP A 30 -30.23 2.99 53.51
C ASP A 30 -30.92 2.22 52.37
N GLY A 31 -30.95 0.89 52.49
CA GLY A 31 -31.59 0.02 51.50
C GLY A 31 -30.95 0.06 50.10
N GLY A 32 -29.74 0.59 49.97
CA GLY A 32 -29.00 0.71 48.70
C GLY A 32 -29.27 2.02 47.94
N THR A 33 -29.80 3.05 48.61
CA THR A 33 -30.15 4.33 47.97
C THR A 33 -29.23 5.49 48.35
N THR A 34 -28.34 5.28 49.33
CA THR A 34 -27.38 6.28 49.85
C THR A 34 -25.98 5.70 50.00
N TYR A 35 -25.01 6.56 50.32
CA TYR A 35 -23.63 6.18 50.59
C TYR A 35 -23.32 6.37 52.08
N THR A 36 -22.72 5.37 52.70
CA THR A 36 -22.19 5.48 54.06
C THR A 36 -21.01 6.45 54.05
N SER A 37 -20.91 7.28 55.09
CA SER A 37 -19.82 8.25 55.25
C SER A 37 -18.44 7.61 55.02
N GLY A 38 -17.60 8.27 54.23
CA GLY A 38 -16.27 7.78 53.83
C GLY A 38 -16.26 6.88 52.59
N THR A 39 -17.41 6.56 51.99
CA THR A 39 -17.50 5.79 50.75
C THR A 39 -17.45 6.71 49.52
N GLN A 40 -16.78 6.28 48.46
CA GLN A 40 -16.81 6.97 47.17
C GLN A 40 -18.17 6.80 46.49
N GLY A 41 -18.80 7.90 46.09
CA GLY A 41 -19.93 7.89 45.19
C GLY A 41 -19.49 7.85 43.74
N THR A 42 -20.16 7.04 42.92
CA THR A 42 -19.89 6.93 41.49
C THR A 42 -21.14 7.23 40.69
N TYR A 43 -21.01 8.11 39.70
CA TYR A 43 -22.03 8.39 38.71
C TYR A 43 -21.47 8.17 37.31
N THR A 44 -22.14 7.34 36.51
CA THR A 44 -21.87 7.17 35.10
C THR A 44 -22.73 8.18 34.32
N VAL A 45 -22.09 9.05 33.53
CA VAL A 45 -22.83 9.97 32.66
C VAL A 45 -23.64 9.16 31.65
N GLN A 46 -24.94 9.44 31.58
CA GLN A 46 -25.91 8.66 30.79
C GLN A 46 -26.02 9.13 29.33
N THR A 47 -25.35 10.23 29.00
CA THR A 47 -25.30 10.81 27.66
C THR A 47 -23.84 10.85 27.20
N ALA A 48 -23.63 10.64 25.89
CA ALA A 48 -22.30 10.80 25.32
C ALA A 48 -21.85 12.26 25.48
N LEU A 49 -20.63 12.45 25.97
CA LEU A 49 -20.00 13.76 26.00
C LEU A 49 -19.37 14.07 24.66
N THR A 50 -19.29 15.35 24.32
CA THR A 50 -18.67 15.79 23.07
C THR A 50 -17.16 15.62 23.16
N LYS A 51 -16.56 14.89 22.21
CA LYS A 51 -15.11 14.70 22.11
C LYS A 51 -14.40 16.04 21.85
N GLY A 52 -13.20 16.21 22.39
CA GLY A 52 -12.38 17.42 22.28
C GLY A 52 -12.80 18.55 23.23
N LEU A 53 -13.90 18.40 23.97
CA LEU A 53 -14.34 19.40 24.94
C LEU A 53 -13.77 19.14 26.33
N THR A 54 -13.37 20.22 26.98
CA THR A 54 -13.09 20.24 28.41
C THR A 54 -14.39 20.37 29.19
N TYR A 55 -14.66 19.41 30.07
CA TYR A 55 -15.76 19.48 31.01
C TYR A 55 -15.25 19.78 32.42
N TYR A 56 -16.02 20.59 33.14
CA TYR A 56 -15.77 20.99 34.52
C TYR A 56 -16.85 20.41 35.41
N TRP A 57 -16.47 19.86 36.56
CA TRP A 57 -17.43 19.28 37.49
C TRP A 57 -17.12 19.57 38.95
N ARG A 58 -18.18 19.57 39.75
CA ARG A 58 -18.14 19.63 41.22
C ARG A 58 -19.29 18.81 41.80
N GLY A 59 -19.10 18.33 43.02
CA GLY A 59 -20.10 17.55 43.77
C GLY A 59 -20.50 18.23 45.07
N SER A 60 -21.71 17.95 45.55
CA SER A 60 -22.16 18.25 46.90
C SER A 60 -22.88 17.02 47.47
N ALA A 61 -22.87 16.87 48.79
CA ALA A 61 -23.56 15.80 49.49
C ALA A 61 -24.79 16.35 50.22
N ILE A 62 -25.83 15.52 50.34
CA ILE A 62 -27.01 15.78 51.15
C ILE A 62 -27.13 14.64 52.16
N ASP A 63 -27.50 14.98 53.40
CA ASP A 63 -27.88 14.01 54.43
C ASP A 63 -29.40 14.08 54.65
N PRO A 64 -30.19 13.16 54.05
CA PRO A 64 -31.65 13.18 54.18
C PRO A 64 -32.15 12.90 55.60
N ALA A 65 -31.36 12.21 56.43
CA ALA A 65 -31.68 11.92 57.82
C ALA A 65 -31.27 13.04 58.78
N GLY A 66 -30.35 13.92 58.34
CA GLY A 66 -29.84 15.08 59.06
C GLY A 66 -30.54 16.38 58.67
N SER A 67 -29.76 17.38 58.23
CA SER A 67 -30.30 18.71 57.87
C SER A 67 -31.21 18.68 56.63
N ASN A 68 -31.16 17.60 55.85
CA ASN A 68 -31.86 17.41 54.58
C ASN A 68 -31.66 18.59 53.62
N THR A 69 -30.44 19.14 53.63
CA THR A 69 -29.98 20.21 52.74
C THR A 69 -28.67 19.81 52.11
N PHE A 70 -28.43 20.21 50.85
CA PHE A 70 -27.14 20.04 50.23
C PHE A 70 -26.08 20.88 50.96
N GLY A 71 -24.94 20.25 51.26
CA GLY A 71 -23.77 20.94 51.77
C GLY A 71 -23.06 21.77 50.70
N SER A 72 -21.98 22.43 51.10
CA SER A 72 -21.11 23.19 50.19
C SER A 72 -20.59 22.29 49.06
N THR A 73 -20.41 22.88 47.87
CA THR A 73 -19.82 22.17 46.74
C THR A 73 -18.33 21.96 46.93
N SER A 74 -17.80 20.88 46.36
CA SER A 74 -16.37 20.67 46.20
C SER A 74 -15.72 21.76 45.35
N SER A 75 -14.39 21.77 45.30
CA SER A 75 -13.66 22.48 44.26
C SER A 75 -14.09 21.99 42.87
N VAL A 76 -14.02 22.88 41.88
CA VAL A 76 -14.21 22.53 40.48
C VAL A 76 -12.95 21.83 39.97
N ILE A 77 -13.14 20.70 39.31
CA ILE A 77 -12.09 19.95 38.61
C ILE A 77 -12.53 19.71 37.17
N ASN A 78 -11.58 19.41 36.28
CA ASN A 78 -11.87 19.28 34.85
C ASN A 78 -11.21 18.06 34.22
N PHE A 79 -11.72 17.66 33.06
CA PHE A 79 -11.15 16.65 32.18
C PHE A 79 -11.49 16.98 30.72
N ILE A 80 -10.68 16.47 29.78
CA ILE A 80 -10.96 16.55 28.34
C ILE A 80 -11.47 15.18 27.89
N VAL A 81 -12.47 15.17 27.01
CA VAL A 81 -12.93 13.94 26.36
C VAL A 81 -12.05 13.68 25.15
N SER A 82 -11.32 12.57 25.12
CA SER A 82 -10.43 12.24 24.01
C SER A 82 -11.14 12.15 22.66
N GLN A 83 -10.44 12.58 21.63
CA GLN A 83 -10.82 12.54 20.23
C GLN A 83 -10.14 11.36 19.55
N ASN A 84 -10.74 10.89 18.46
CA ASN A 84 -10.11 9.87 17.65
C ASN A 84 -8.90 10.47 16.91
N PRO A 85 -7.87 9.66 16.62
CA PRO A 85 -6.82 10.03 15.69
C PRO A 85 -7.41 10.52 14.37
N THR A 86 -6.79 11.56 13.79
CA THR A 86 -7.21 12.07 12.48
C THR A 86 -6.50 11.31 11.36
N ALA A 87 -6.98 11.48 10.12
CA ALA A 87 -6.40 10.82 8.95
C ALA A 87 -4.87 11.02 8.89
N PRO A 88 -4.07 9.95 8.71
CA PRO A 88 -2.65 10.05 8.44
C PRO A 88 -2.35 10.88 7.18
N THR A 89 -1.16 11.46 7.10
CA THR A 89 -0.77 12.31 5.96
C THR A 89 0.66 12.05 5.48
N SER A 90 1.01 12.59 4.30
CA SER A 90 2.33 12.48 3.68
C SER A 90 2.75 11.02 3.52
N LEU A 91 1.91 10.21 2.88
CA LEU A 91 2.12 8.78 2.75
C LEU A 91 3.34 8.48 1.87
N LEU A 92 4.14 7.50 2.30
CA LEU A 92 5.37 7.07 1.61
C LEU A 92 5.40 5.55 1.44
N THR A 93 5.83 5.11 0.27
CA THR A 93 6.27 3.74 -0.02
C THR A 93 7.75 3.81 -0.35
N GLU A 94 8.60 2.97 0.23
CA GLU A 94 10.07 3.05 0.05
C GLU A 94 10.64 4.45 0.34
N GLY A 95 10.04 5.17 1.30
CA GLY A 95 10.40 6.55 1.62
C GLY A 95 10.08 7.59 0.52
N LEU A 96 9.33 7.22 -0.51
CA LEU A 96 8.95 8.07 -1.65
C LEU A 96 7.43 8.19 -1.78
N THR A 97 6.98 9.32 -2.33
CA THR A 97 5.56 9.52 -2.67
C THR A 97 5.26 8.88 -4.01
N ASN A 98 4.30 7.97 -4.04
CA ASN A 98 3.81 7.29 -5.24
C ASN A 98 4.90 6.78 -6.20
N PRO A 99 5.90 6.01 -5.72
CA PRO A 99 7.01 5.56 -6.53
C PRO A 99 6.59 4.57 -7.62
N THR A 100 7.40 4.50 -8.67
CA THR A 100 7.27 3.52 -9.75
C THR A 100 8.58 2.78 -9.92
N ASN A 101 8.56 1.65 -10.63
CA ASN A 101 9.73 0.78 -10.82
C ASN A 101 10.34 0.26 -9.50
N ILE A 102 9.50 -0.05 -8.52
CA ILE A 102 9.97 -0.72 -7.30
C ILE A 102 10.43 -2.14 -7.63
N THR A 103 11.66 -2.46 -7.23
CA THR A 103 12.22 -3.82 -7.33
C THR A 103 12.18 -4.59 -6.01
N ASP A 104 11.91 -3.91 -4.89
CA ASP A 104 11.68 -4.56 -3.61
C ASP A 104 10.30 -5.23 -3.61
N THR A 105 10.28 -6.55 -3.53
CA THR A 105 9.05 -7.34 -3.60
C THR A 105 8.29 -7.38 -2.26
N THR A 106 8.82 -6.77 -1.21
CA THR A 106 8.20 -6.62 0.11
C THR A 106 8.26 -5.16 0.57
N PRO A 107 7.63 -4.23 -0.16
CA PRO A 107 7.86 -2.81 0.05
C PRO A 107 7.46 -2.32 1.45
N GLU A 108 8.14 -1.29 1.94
CA GLU A 108 7.84 -0.63 3.21
C GLU A 108 6.94 0.60 3.06
N PHE A 109 6.00 0.75 4.00
CA PHE A 109 5.05 1.86 4.07
C PHE A 109 5.24 2.70 5.33
N SER A 110 5.09 4.02 5.22
CA SER A 110 5.06 4.90 6.39
C SER A 110 4.22 6.16 6.16
N ALA A 111 3.69 6.73 7.24
CA ALA A 111 2.82 7.92 7.22
C ALA A 111 3.15 8.86 8.39
N LEU A 112 2.80 10.14 8.28
CA LEU A 112 2.79 11.04 9.43
C LEU A 112 1.57 10.71 10.29
N CYS A 113 1.85 10.51 11.56
CA CYS A 113 0.86 10.25 12.59
C CYS A 113 0.13 11.56 12.91
N ASN A 114 -1.19 11.53 12.98
CA ASN A 114 -2.00 12.70 13.29
C ASN A 114 -2.98 12.38 14.42
N ASP A 115 -2.88 13.15 15.49
CA ASP A 115 -3.76 13.05 16.65
C ASP A 115 -4.05 14.46 17.18
N PRO A 116 -5.33 14.86 17.32
CA PRO A 116 -5.68 16.16 17.88
C PRO A 116 -5.42 16.26 19.40
N ASP A 117 -5.27 15.14 20.11
CA ASP A 117 -5.08 15.12 21.55
C ASP A 117 -3.59 15.25 21.91
N THR A 118 -3.23 16.41 22.47
CA THR A 118 -1.83 16.74 22.77
C THR A 118 -1.26 15.81 23.85
N GLY A 119 -0.17 15.13 23.53
CA GLY A 119 0.57 14.27 24.46
C GLY A 119 0.15 12.81 24.43
N GLN A 120 -0.85 12.44 23.63
CA GLN A 120 -1.16 11.04 23.30
C GLN A 120 -0.24 10.51 22.20
N VAL A 121 -0.17 9.19 22.10
CA VAL A 121 0.62 8.49 21.09
C VAL A 121 -0.24 7.49 20.33
N LEU A 122 0.07 7.31 19.05
CA LEU A 122 -0.51 6.27 18.23
C LEU A 122 0.32 5.00 18.37
N ASN A 123 -0.31 3.89 18.79
CA ASN A 123 0.41 2.66 19.13
C ASN A 123 -0.09 1.42 18.39
N LYS A 124 -1.10 1.58 17.53
CA LYS A 124 -1.54 0.54 16.57
C LYS A 124 -1.85 1.14 15.22
N TYR A 125 -1.73 0.33 14.17
CA TYR A 125 -2.10 0.67 12.80
C TYR A 125 -2.92 -0.44 12.16
N GLN A 126 -3.62 -0.08 11.09
CA GLN A 126 -4.12 -1.02 10.11
C GLN A 126 -3.73 -0.45 8.75
N ILE A 127 -3.01 -1.24 7.96
CA ILE A 127 -2.70 -0.94 6.57
C ILE A 127 -3.39 -1.98 5.69
N GLN A 128 -3.89 -1.52 4.55
CA GLN A 128 -4.37 -2.38 3.48
C GLN A 128 -3.63 -2.05 2.19
N VAL A 129 -3.30 -3.08 1.42
CA VAL A 129 -2.72 -2.97 0.07
C VAL A 129 -3.62 -3.76 -0.87
N ASP A 130 -3.86 -3.22 -2.06
CA ASP A 130 -4.70 -3.84 -3.07
C ASP A 130 -4.26 -3.50 -4.50
N ASP A 131 -4.69 -4.26 -5.50
CA ASP A 131 -4.45 -3.98 -6.93
C ASP A 131 -5.58 -3.16 -7.59
N ASP A 132 -6.61 -2.83 -6.83
CA ASP A 132 -7.68 -1.90 -7.19
C ASP A 132 -7.78 -0.72 -6.20
N SER A 133 -8.32 0.41 -6.66
CA SER A 133 -8.39 1.63 -5.84
C SER A 133 -9.56 1.66 -4.86
N ASP A 134 -10.54 0.76 -5.00
CA ASP A 134 -11.74 0.75 -4.17
C ASP A 134 -11.64 -0.21 -2.96
N PHE A 135 -10.53 -0.96 -2.90
CA PHE A 135 -10.21 -1.95 -1.90
C PHE A 135 -11.26 -3.07 -1.83
N SER A 136 -11.91 -3.39 -2.95
CA SER A 136 -12.95 -4.44 -3.00
C SER A 136 -12.34 -5.85 -3.00
N SER A 137 -11.05 -5.98 -3.32
CA SER A 137 -10.33 -7.25 -3.46
C SER A 137 -9.23 -7.47 -2.41
N THR A 138 -9.18 -6.67 -1.35
CA THR A 138 -8.00 -6.46 -0.48
C THR A 138 -6.97 -7.59 -0.49
N LEU A 139 -5.87 -7.36 -1.21
CA LEU A 139 -4.75 -8.28 -1.31
C LEU A 139 -4.07 -8.54 0.04
N TRP A 140 -3.86 -7.49 0.84
CA TRP A 140 -3.30 -7.60 2.19
C TRP A 140 -4.00 -6.65 3.17
N ASP A 141 -4.27 -7.16 4.37
CA ASP A 141 -4.75 -6.37 5.51
C ASP A 141 -3.93 -6.74 6.74
N SER A 142 -3.25 -5.76 7.34
CA SER A 142 -2.43 -6.01 8.52
C SER A 142 -3.24 -6.37 9.77
N GLY A 143 -4.57 -6.29 9.74
CA GLY A 143 -5.48 -6.76 10.78
C GLY A 143 -6.51 -5.71 11.20
N SER A 144 -7.79 -6.03 11.02
CA SER A 144 -8.92 -5.11 11.30
C SER A 144 -9.11 -4.68 12.75
N SER A 145 -8.48 -5.37 13.70
CA SER A 145 -8.47 -4.97 15.12
C SER A 145 -7.28 -4.06 15.49
N GLY A 146 -6.48 -3.64 14.50
CA GLY A 146 -5.25 -2.89 14.68
C GLY A 146 -4.08 -3.79 15.11
N THR A 147 -2.94 -3.62 14.45
CA THR A 147 -1.67 -4.26 14.74
C THR A 147 -0.77 -3.31 15.51
N SER A 148 -0.12 -3.81 16.57
CA SER A 148 0.75 -3.00 17.42
C SER A 148 1.96 -2.46 16.65
N MET A 149 2.34 -1.23 16.98
CA MET A 149 3.54 -0.55 16.47
C MET A 149 4.28 0.16 17.59
N THR A 150 5.48 0.63 17.27
CA THR A 150 6.18 1.63 18.08
C THR A 150 5.36 2.90 18.18
N ASP A 151 5.29 3.46 19.39
CA ASP A 151 4.58 4.70 19.68
C ASP A 151 4.98 5.82 18.70
N CYS A 152 3.97 6.44 18.10
CA CYS A 152 4.13 7.52 17.16
C CYS A 152 3.38 8.76 17.64
N ILE A 153 4.12 9.84 17.86
CA ILE A 153 3.56 11.12 18.30
C ILE A 153 3.04 11.88 17.07
N ALA A 154 1.96 12.65 17.24
CA ALA A 154 1.42 13.51 16.19
C ALA A 154 2.52 14.40 15.55
N GLY A 155 2.56 14.43 14.22
CA GLY A 155 3.57 15.12 13.41
C GLY A 155 4.85 14.32 13.15
N ASN A 156 5.06 13.19 13.83
CA ASN A 156 6.19 12.29 13.54
C ASN A 156 5.81 11.23 12.51
N ARG A 157 6.85 10.66 11.89
CA ARG A 157 6.75 9.51 10.98
C ARG A 157 6.54 8.23 11.78
N SER A 158 5.62 7.37 11.31
CA SER A 158 5.49 6.01 11.83
C SER A 158 6.77 5.20 11.62
N GLN A 159 6.90 4.06 12.28
CA GLN A 159 7.86 3.04 11.84
C GLN A 159 7.57 2.63 10.39
N ASP A 160 8.59 2.10 9.70
CA ASP A 160 8.38 1.44 8.42
C ASP A 160 7.61 0.13 8.64
N ILE A 161 6.58 -0.06 7.83
CA ILE A 161 5.67 -1.20 7.88
C ILE A 161 5.91 -2.01 6.61
N THR A 162 6.59 -3.15 6.73
CA THR A 162 6.87 -4.05 5.61
C THR A 162 5.60 -4.76 5.15
N TYR A 163 5.41 -4.88 3.84
CA TYR A 163 4.35 -5.69 3.23
C TYR A 163 4.33 -7.13 3.79
N GLY A 164 3.16 -7.57 4.26
CA GLY A 164 3.05 -8.76 5.11
C GLY A 164 2.65 -10.08 4.43
N GLU A 165 2.44 -10.09 3.11
CA GLU A 165 2.07 -11.30 2.36
C GLU A 165 3.25 -11.89 1.58
N SER A 166 2.97 -12.81 0.65
CA SER A 166 3.95 -13.32 -0.30
C SER A 166 4.51 -12.20 -1.18
N ALA A 167 5.80 -12.30 -1.51
CA ALA A 167 6.51 -11.34 -2.36
C ALA A 167 5.73 -10.95 -3.61
N LEU A 168 5.59 -9.63 -3.85
CA LEU A 168 4.94 -9.06 -5.03
C LEU A 168 5.73 -9.39 -6.30
N VAL A 169 5.02 -9.51 -7.42
CA VAL A 169 5.61 -9.87 -8.71
C VAL A 169 6.09 -8.62 -9.45
N LEU A 170 7.23 -8.74 -10.15
CA LEU A 170 7.77 -7.69 -11.01
C LEU A 170 7.10 -7.68 -12.39
N ASP A 171 5.80 -7.41 -12.43
CA ASP A 171 4.98 -7.42 -13.66
C ASP A 171 4.49 -6.02 -14.08
N GLY A 172 4.95 -4.96 -13.41
CA GLY A 172 4.50 -3.60 -13.67
C GLY A 172 3.19 -3.22 -12.98
N THR A 173 2.60 -4.11 -12.17
CA THR A 173 1.33 -3.83 -11.49
C THR A 173 1.43 -2.61 -10.58
N THR A 174 0.41 -1.75 -10.67
CA THR A 174 0.22 -0.63 -9.75
C THR A 174 -0.70 -1.07 -8.62
N TYR A 175 -0.23 -0.88 -7.40
CA TYR A 175 -0.96 -1.15 -6.18
C TYR A 175 -1.41 0.15 -5.51
N TYR A 176 -2.49 0.05 -4.76
CA TYR A 176 -3.06 1.08 -3.92
C TYR A 176 -2.88 0.65 -2.47
N TRP A 177 -2.70 1.62 -1.58
CA TRP A 177 -2.66 1.31 -0.16
C TRP A 177 -3.28 2.42 0.67
N ARG A 178 -3.77 2.05 1.85
CA ARG A 178 -4.35 2.98 2.82
C ARG A 178 -3.98 2.57 4.24
N ILE A 179 -3.90 3.53 5.14
CA ILE A 179 -3.51 3.34 6.54
C ILE A 179 -4.38 4.16 7.48
N LYS A 180 -4.66 3.60 8.67
CA LYS A 180 -5.23 4.31 9.82
C LYS A 180 -4.54 3.87 11.11
N PHE A 181 -4.71 4.66 12.16
CA PHE A 181 -4.07 4.43 13.46
C PHE A 181 -5.06 4.38 14.61
N TRP A 182 -4.62 3.85 15.75
CA TRP A 182 -5.29 3.94 17.04
C TRP A 182 -4.38 4.65 18.04
N ASP A 183 -4.98 5.42 18.94
CA ASP A 183 -4.27 6.02 20.06
C ASP A 183 -4.05 5.02 21.22
N ASP A 184 -3.29 5.46 22.21
CA ASP A 184 -2.97 4.72 23.44
C ASP A 184 -4.16 4.53 24.39
N THR A 185 -5.28 5.20 24.14
CA THR A 185 -6.56 4.96 24.82
C THR A 185 -7.46 3.96 24.10
N GLY A 186 -7.05 3.51 22.91
CA GLY A 186 -7.74 2.55 22.08
C GLY A 186 -8.78 3.16 21.14
N LEU A 187 -8.80 4.48 20.95
CA LEU A 187 -9.69 5.11 19.96
C LEU A 187 -9.16 4.89 18.54
N GLU A 188 -10.04 4.38 17.68
CA GLU A 188 -9.77 4.11 16.27
C GLU A 188 -9.86 5.39 15.43
N GLY A 189 -8.81 5.72 14.69
CA GLY A 189 -8.79 6.80 13.72
C GLY A 189 -9.52 6.45 12.41
N VAL A 190 -9.57 7.43 11.53
CA VAL A 190 -10.06 7.25 10.15
C VAL A 190 -8.92 6.85 9.21
N TRP A 191 -9.27 6.21 8.09
CA TRP A 191 -8.34 6.01 6.96
C TRP A 191 -7.78 7.35 6.49
N ASP A 192 -6.55 7.31 5.97
CA ASP A 192 -5.99 8.42 5.23
C ASP A 192 -6.90 8.80 4.04
N THR A 193 -6.71 10.02 3.55
CA THR A 193 -7.51 10.58 2.45
C THR A 193 -6.70 10.79 1.17
N GLU A 194 -5.42 10.40 1.18
CA GLU A 194 -4.53 10.54 0.04
C GLU A 194 -4.72 9.32 -0.89
N SER A 195 -4.65 9.50 -2.21
CA SER A 195 -4.62 8.35 -3.12
C SER A 195 -3.19 7.83 -3.19
N ALA A 196 -2.79 7.03 -2.21
CA ALA A 196 -1.44 6.46 -2.16
C ALA A 196 -1.33 5.21 -3.03
N THR A 197 -0.28 5.18 -3.86
CA THR A 197 -0.04 4.12 -4.84
C THR A 197 1.43 3.75 -4.88
N PHE A 198 1.78 2.62 -5.47
CA PHE A 198 3.13 2.35 -5.95
C PHE A 198 3.07 1.39 -7.14
N ALA A 199 4.06 1.42 -8.02
CA ALA A 199 4.13 0.47 -9.14
C ALA A 199 5.40 -0.37 -9.05
N MET A 200 5.22 -1.69 -9.14
CA MET A 200 6.33 -2.63 -9.26
C MET A 200 7.05 -2.39 -10.59
N ALA A 201 8.35 -2.68 -10.62
CA ALA A 201 9.09 -2.78 -11.87
C ALA A 201 8.51 -3.90 -12.74
N SER A 202 8.70 -3.80 -14.04
CA SER A 202 8.39 -4.89 -14.97
C SER A 202 9.66 -5.64 -15.31
N HIS A 203 9.65 -6.96 -15.15
CA HIS A 203 10.71 -7.86 -15.59
C HIS A 203 10.08 -9.07 -16.27
N LEU A 204 9.42 -8.79 -17.38
CA LEU A 204 8.66 -9.79 -18.12
C LEU A 204 9.41 -10.26 -19.36
N THR A 205 9.10 -11.49 -19.77
CA THR A 205 9.61 -12.09 -21.00
C THR A 205 9.28 -11.20 -22.20
N PRO A 206 10.23 -11.00 -23.13
CA PRO A 206 9.93 -10.36 -24.41
C PRO A 206 8.75 -11.00 -25.10
N SER A 207 8.04 -10.25 -25.93
CA SER A 207 6.90 -10.79 -26.67
C SER A 207 7.01 -10.49 -28.16
N ASN A 208 6.10 -11.08 -28.95
CA ASN A 208 6.04 -10.86 -30.40
C ASN A 208 7.38 -11.07 -31.11
N CYS A 209 8.13 -12.11 -30.73
CA CYS A 209 9.42 -12.39 -31.35
C CYS A 209 9.24 -12.96 -32.76
N THR A 210 9.73 -12.23 -33.75
CA THR A 210 9.59 -12.55 -35.17
C THR A 210 10.93 -12.49 -35.87
N ILE A 211 11.08 -13.28 -36.93
CA ILE A 211 12.21 -13.19 -37.85
C ILE A 211 11.72 -12.95 -39.28
N GLN A 212 12.49 -12.15 -40.02
CA GLN A 212 12.27 -11.88 -41.44
C GLN A 212 13.61 -11.76 -42.18
N GLU A 213 13.60 -12.02 -43.49
CA GLU A 213 14.75 -11.76 -44.35
C GLU A 213 14.91 -10.26 -44.58
N ASN A 214 16.14 -9.76 -44.55
CA ASN A 214 16.46 -8.44 -45.08
C ASN A 214 16.60 -8.55 -46.61
N PRO A 215 15.72 -7.88 -47.40
CA PRO A 215 15.76 -7.98 -48.85
C PRO A 215 16.97 -7.29 -49.49
N GLU A 216 17.71 -6.46 -48.74
CA GLU A 216 18.81 -5.67 -49.28
C GLU A 216 20.15 -6.41 -49.32
N ASP A 217 20.40 -7.33 -48.39
CA ASP A 217 21.74 -7.91 -48.18
C ASP A 217 21.78 -9.36 -47.70
N LEU A 218 20.66 -10.09 -47.74
CA LEU A 218 20.54 -11.50 -47.31
C LEU A 218 20.83 -11.74 -45.81
N SER A 219 20.71 -10.71 -44.97
CA SER A 219 20.72 -10.86 -43.51
C SER A 219 19.35 -11.30 -42.96
N LEU A 220 19.29 -11.68 -41.68
CA LEU A 220 18.03 -11.94 -40.98
C LEU A 220 17.80 -10.89 -39.89
N ILE A 221 16.58 -10.32 -39.85
CA ILE A 221 16.18 -9.36 -38.83
C ILE A 221 15.31 -10.09 -37.80
N LEU A 222 15.82 -10.20 -36.58
CA LEU A 222 15.06 -10.56 -35.39
C LEU A 222 14.44 -9.30 -34.79
N SER A 223 13.17 -9.35 -34.44
CA SER A 223 12.45 -8.27 -33.74
C SER A 223 11.64 -8.83 -32.59
N TRP A 224 11.50 -8.06 -31.51
CA TRP A 224 10.68 -8.39 -30.33
C TRP A 224 10.14 -7.11 -29.69
N VAL A 225 9.13 -7.27 -28.84
CA VAL A 225 8.63 -6.22 -27.95
C VAL A 225 9.35 -6.32 -26.61
N ASP A 226 9.85 -5.18 -26.16
CA ASP A 226 10.39 -4.98 -24.82
C ASP A 226 9.24 -4.92 -23.79
N ASN A 227 9.31 -5.78 -22.77
CA ASN A 227 8.33 -5.85 -21.68
C ASN A 227 9.02 -5.74 -20.30
N SER A 228 10.22 -5.19 -20.24
CA SER A 228 10.97 -5.04 -19.00
C SER A 228 11.40 -3.58 -18.84
N THR A 229 11.47 -3.10 -17.60
CA THR A 229 11.96 -1.76 -17.25
C THR A 229 13.25 -1.80 -16.44
N ILE A 230 13.75 -3.00 -16.15
CA ILE A 230 14.90 -3.23 -15.26
C ILE A 230 15.91 -4.24 -15.82
N GLU A 231 15.77 -4.63 -17.08
CA GLU A 231 16.78 -5.42 -17.76
C GLU A 231 18.03 -4.59 -18.00
N THR A 232 19.19 -5.25 -17.94
CA THR A 232 20.47 -4.60 -18.27
C THR A 232 20.90 -4.94 -19.69
N GLN A 233 20.38 -6.05 -20.22
CA GLN A 233 20.66 -6.54 -21.56
C GLN A 233 19.60 -7.55 -22.04
N TYR A 234 19.63 -7.81 -23.34
CA TYR A 234 18.94 -8.92 -23.99
C TYR A 234 19.94 -9.97 -24.45
N ARG A 235 19.74 -11.22 -24.04
CA ARG A 235 20.52 -12.35 -24.56
C ARG A 235 19.79 -12.98 -25.74
N ILE A 236 20.50 -13.16 -26.85
CA ILE A 236 19.98 -13.76 -28.06
C ILE A 236 20.73 -15.07 -28.33
N GLU A 237 19.97 -16.12 -28.60
CA GLU A 237 20.49 -17.41 -29.04
C GLU A 237 19.88 -17.80 -30.38
N ARG A 238 20.70 -18.50 -31.19
CA ARG A 238 20.38 -18.91 -32.55
C ARG A 238 20.45 -20.43 -32.65
N ASN A 239 19.45 -21.01 -33.30
CA ASN A 239 19.42 -22.40 -33.71
C ASN A 239 19.48 -22.47 -35.23
N VAL A 240 20.43 -23.23 -35.75
CA VAL A 240 20.66 -23.41 -37.18
C VAL A 240 20.38 -24.86 -37.54
N SER A 241 19.45 -25.08 -38.47
CA SER A 241 19.08 -26.39 -39.02
C SER A 241 18.78 -27.43 -37.93
N ALA A 242 18.10 -26.99 -36.86
CA ALA A 242 17.72 -27.79 -35.69
C ALA A 242 18.89 -28.41 -34.90
N ALA A 243 20.09 -27.83 -34.97
CA ALA A 243 21.26 -28.28 -34.22
C ALA A 243 21.22 -27.93 -32.71
N GLY A 244 20.30 -27.07 -32.29
CA GLY A 244 20.16 -26.57 -30.92
C GLY A 244 20.48 -25.09 -30.80
N PHE A 245 19.99 -24.44 -29.74
CA PHE A 245 20.24 -23.03 -29.49
C PHE A 245 21.65 -22.81 -28.93
N LEU A 246 22.41 -21.93 -29.60
CA LEU A 246 23.73 -21.47 -29.18
C LEU A 246 23.71 -19.95 -28.99
N PHE A 247 24.54 -19.46 -28.08
CA PHE A 247 24.74 -18.03 -27.88
C PHE A 247 25.13 -17.34 -29.19
N LEU A 248 24.42 -16.26 -29.51
CA LEU A 248 24.73 -15.40 -30.66
C LEU A 248 25.33 -14.08 -30.17
N ILE A 249 24.56 -13.30 -29.39
CA ILE A 249 24.96 -11.95 -29.00
C ILE A 249 24.15 -11.46 -27.79
N ASN A 250 24.70 -10.47 -27.08
CA ASN A 250 23.94 -9.63 -26.15
C ASN A 250 23.64 -8.26 -26.78
N LYS A 251 22.42 -7.78 -26.61
CA LYS A 251 22.00 -6.42 -26.97
C LYS A 251 21.82 -5.61 -25.67
N ALA A 252 22.01 -4.30 -25.74
CA ALA A 252 21.80 -3.43 -24.58
C ALA A 252 20.33 -3.46 -24.14
N ALA A 253 20.05 -3.03 -22.90
CA ALA A 253 18.69 -2.71 -22.44
C ALA A 253 17.92 -1.84 -23.47
N ASP A 254 16.59 -1.89 -23.44
CA ASP A 254 15.69 -1.21 -24.39
C ASP A 254 15.84 -1.63 -25.86
N SER A 255 16.70 -2.61 -26.20
CA SER A 255 16.82 -3.10 -27.58
C SER A 255 15.59 -3.91 -27.99
N GLN A 256 15.12 -3.70 -29.22
CA GLN A 256 13.92 -4.38 -29.76
C GLN A 256 14.20 -5.15 -31.06
N SER A 257 15.44 -5.11 -31.55
CA SER A 257 15.83 -5.82 -32.76
C SER A 257 17.32 -6.20 -32.80
N HIS A 258 17.61 -7.19 -33.62
CA HIS A 258 18.96 -7.58 -33.99
C HIS A 258 18.99 -8.04 -35.45
N GLU A 259 19.91 -7.47 -36.21
CA GLU A 259 20.24 -7.94 -37.54
C GLU A 259 21.41 -8.94 -37.47
N ASP A 260 21.17 -10.16 -37.91
CA ASP A 260 22.14 -11.24 -38.00
C ASP A 260 22.68 -11.33 -39.44
N THR A 261 23.89 -10.82 -39.62
CA THR A 261 24.60 -10.79 -40.91
C THR A 261 25.50 -12.02 -41.11
N ASP A 262 25.64 -12.90 -40.12
CA ASP A 262 26.44 -14.13 -40.18
C ASP A 262 25.53 -15.33 -40.50
N VAL A 263 24.77 -15.21 -41.58
CA VAL A 263 23.81 -16.22 -42.05
C VAL A 263 24.19 -16.70 -43.45
N SER A 264 23.71 -17.89 -43.82
CA SER A 264 24.04 -18.55 -45.07
C SER A 264 22.80 -19.23 -45.63
N GLN A 265 22.60 -19.03 -46.93
CA GLN A 265 21.48 -19.61 -47.68
C GLN A 265 21.46 -21.16 -47.57
N GLY A 266 20.26 -21.73 -47.67
CA GLY A 266 20.03 -23.17 -47.55
C GLY A 266 19.89 -23.67 -46.11
N ASN A 267 20.01 -22.79 -45.11
CA ASN A 267 19.80 -23.12 -43.71
C ASN A 267 18.43 -22.64 -43.20
N THR A 268 17.90 -23.36 -42.20
CA THR A 268 16.73 -22.93 -41.43
C THR A 268 17.17 -22.33 -40.11
N TYR A 269 16.73 -21.12 -39.82
CA TYR A 269 17.06 -20.37 -38.63
C TYR A 269 15.86 -20.27 -37.69
N GLN A 270 16.15 -20.32 -36.40
CA GLN A 270 15.22 -19.96 -35.33
C GLN A 270 16.00 -19.22 -34.26
N TYR A 271 15.40 -18.19 -33.68
CA TYR A 271 16.02 -17.40 -32.63
C TYR A 271 15.19 -17.46 -31.36
N ARG A 272 15.86 -17.24 -30.23
CA ARG A 272 15.19 -16.94 -28.98
C ARG A 272 15.89 -15.78 -28.28
N VAL A 273 15.10 -14.92 -27.65
CA VAL A 273 15.56 -13.75 -26.92
C VAL A 273 14.94 -13.72 -25.53
N ARG A 274 15.70 -13.27 -24.54
CA ARG A 274 15.21 -13.02 -23.18
C ARG A 274 15.83 -11.76 -22.60
N ALA A 275 15.11 -11.08 -21.73
CA ALA A 275 15.63 -10.02 -20.87
C ALA A 275 16.44 -10.62 -19.72
N GLU A 276 17.58 -10.01 -19.38
CA GLU A 276 18.44 -10.41 -18.26
C GLU A 276 18.74 -9.23 -17.33
N ASN A 277 18.72 -9.48 -16.02
CA ASN A 277 19.29 -8.63 -14.97
C ASN A 277 20.01 -9.49 -13.91
N ALA A 278 19.71 -9.33 -12.62
CA ALA A 278 20.10 -10.29 -11.58
C ALA A 278 19.44 -11.67 -11.74
N THR A 279 18.23 -11.69 -12.31
CA THR A 279 17.48 -12.86 -12.74
C THR A 279 17.28 -12.85 -14.25
N ASN A 280 16.89 -13.99 -14.82
CA ASN A 280 16.58 -14.09 -16.24
C ASN A 280 15.09 -14.31 -16.41
N THR A 281 14.50 -13.65 -17.40
CA THR A 281 13.16 -13.97 -17.89
C THR A 281 13.16 -15.29 -18.68
N ASP A 282 11.96 -15.77 -19.01
CA ASP A 282 11.82 -16.90 -19.93
C ASP A 282 12.22 -16.50 -21.37
N TRP A 283 12.33 -17.51 -22.24
CA TRP A 283 12.68 -17.31 -23.64
C TRP A 283 11.46 -16.99 -24.49
N CYS A 284 11.52 -15.89 -25.24
CA CYS A 284 10.65 -15.63 -26.37
C CYS A 284 11.28 -16.21 -27.64
N THR A 285 10.62 -17.20 -28.26
CA THR A 285 11.18 -17.97 -29.38
C THR A 285 10.42 -17.64 -30.67
N THR A 286 11.15 -17.40 -31.76
CA THR A 286 10.55 -17.11 -33.06
C THR A 286 10.02 -18.37 -33.75
N SER A 287 9.22 -18.19 -34.80
CA SER A 287 9.05 -19.23 -35.83
C SER A 287 10.38 -19.54 -36.50
N THR A 288 10.44 -20.65 -37.24
CA THR A 288 11.57 -20.97 -38.12
C THR A 288 11.45 -20.21 -39.44
N LEU A 289 12.59 -19.86 -40.06
CA LEU A 289 12.68 -19.26 -41.38
C LEU A 289 13.83 -19.92 -42.15
N THR A 290 13.57 -20.35 -43.38
CA THR A 290 14.62 -20.90 -44.25
C THR A 290 15.13 -19.82 -45.18
N LEU A 291 16.38 -19.40 -44.97
CA LEU A 291 17.03 -18.41 -45.83
C LEU A 291 17.29 -19.08 -47.18
N SER A 292 16.47 -18.77 -48.16
CA SER A 292 16.52 -19.46 -49.45
C SER A 292 17.69 -18.97 -50.28
N ALA A 293 18.30 -19.86 -51.06
CA ALA A 293 19.16 -19.42 -52.16
C ALA A 293 18.27 -18.65 -53.13
N GLY A 294 18.44 -17.33 -53.22
CA GLY A 294 17.59 -16.48 -54.04
C GLY A 294 17.42 -17.08 -55.44
N THR A 295 16.17 -17.31 -55.86
CA THR A 295 15.88 -17.75 -57.22
C THR A 295 16.09 -16.58 -58.17
N PHE A 296 17.15 -16.61 -58.98
CA PHE A 296 17.31 -15.66 -60.06
C PHE A 296 16.50 -16.13 -61.27
N GLU A 297 15.36 -15.48 -61.53
CA GLU A 297 14.50 -15.78 -62.69
C GLU A 297 14.82 -14.81 -63.83
N LEU A 298 15.46 -15.31 -64.90
CA LEU A 298 15.72 -14.55 -66.12
C LEU A 298 14.53 -14.64 -67.08
N LYS A 299 13.60 -13.68 -67.01
CA LYS A 299 12.50 -13.55 -67.97
C LYS A 299 12.91 -12.72 -69.20
N GLY A 300 12.73 -13.28 -70.40
CA GLY A 300 12.86 -12.54 -71.66
C GLY A 300 14.27 -12.42 -72.25
N LEU A 301 15.25 -13.21 -71.81
CA LEU A 301 16.57 -13.21 -72.43
C LEU A 301 16.59 -13.92 -73.79
N ASN A 302 17.11 -13.24 -74.82
CA ASN A 302 17.40 -13.81 -76.13
C ASN A 302 18.91 -13.81 -76.36
N PHE A 303 19.57 -14.92 -76.03
CA PHE A 303 21.00 -15.06 -76.24
C PHE A 303 21.27 -15.50 -77.69
N LYS A 304 21.72 -14.57 -78.54
CA LYS A 304 22.30 -14.92 -79.86
C LYS A 304 23.82 -14.84 -79.78
N GLY A 305 24.51 -15.90 -80.21
CA GLY A 305 25.97 -15.91 -80.37
C GLY A 305 26.77 -16.26 -79.11
N ILE A 306 26.15 -16.75 -78.04
CA ILE A 306 26.90 -17.35 -76.92
C ILE A 306 27.46 -18.69 -77.40
N ASN A 307 28.79 -18.85 -77.31
CA ASN A 307 29.47 -20.13 -77.48
C ASN A 307 30.04 -20.49 -76.11
N ILE A 308 29.35 -21.36 -75.38
CA ILE A 308 29.82 -21.88 -74.09
C ILE A 308 30.76 -23.03 -74.43
N GLN A 309 32.04 -22.87 -74.07
CA GLN A 309 33.01 -23.97 -74.12
C GLN A 309 32.87 -24.87 -72.91
#